data_AF-A0A109J4E1-F1
#
_entry.id   AF-A0A109J4E1-F1
#
_cell.length_a   1.000
_cell.length_b   1.000
_cell.length_c   1.000
_cell.angle_alpha   90.00
_cell.angle_beta   90.00
_cell.angle_gamma   90.00
#
_symmetry.space_group_name_H-M   'P 1'
#
loop_
_entity.id
_entity.type
_entity.pdbx_description
1 polymer ?
#
loop_
_entity_poly.entity_id
_entity_poly.type
_entity_poly.pdbx_seq_one_letter_code
_entity_poly.pdbx_strand_id
1 'polypeptide(L)'
;MTVTRFPAPDTQRLRLASKLENREMPDYQLRQVLGASDRLAVVNKALTNAAMRIVNDDALGPGDALVDGDTLRDLLPAVLNIINLCSSNRDRDLSRAVRQWLQVNGD
;
A
#
# COMPACT_ATOMS: atom_id res chain seq x y z
N MET A 1 -44.14 -19.52 -7.73
CA MET A 1 -42.97 -19.17 -6.89
C MET A 1 -41.97 -18.42 -7.75
N THR A 2 -41.85 -17.10 -7.54
CA THR A 2 -40.89 -16.24 -8.25
C THR A 2 -39.59 -16.19 -7.45
N VAL A 3 -38.53 -16.79 -7.99
CA VAL A 3 -37.20 -16.78 -7.37
C VAL A 3 -36.58 -15.40 -7.61
N THR A 4 -36.48 -14.59 -6.56
CA THR A 4 -35.73 -13.34 -6.57
C THR A 4 -34.23 -13.66 -6.61
N ARG A 5 -33.62 -13.55 -7.80
CA ARG A 5 -32.16 -13.56 -7.92
C ARG A 5 -31.61 -12.25 -7.39
N PHE A 6 -30.79 -12.33 -6.34
CA PHE A 6 -30.07 -11.18 -5.81
C PHE A 6 -28.78 -10.96 -6.63
N PRO A 7 -28.40 -9.71 -6.96
CA PRO A 7 -29.13 -8.45 -6.76
C PRO A 7 -29.91 -8.01 -8.02
N ALA A 8 -30.87 -7.10 -7.80
CA ALA A 8 -31.75 -6.49 -8.79
C ALA A 8 -30.99 -5.77 -9.94
N PRO A 9 -31.55 -5.71 -11.16
CA PRO A 9 -30.90 -5.11 -12.33
C PRO A 9 -30.68 -3.60 -12.24
N ASP A 10 -31.28 -2.91 -11.26
CA ASP A 10 -31.32 -1.44 -11.18
C ASP A 10 -30.65 -0.86 -9.92
N THR A 11 -29.95 -1.67 -9.13
CA THR A 11 -29.09 -1.16 -8.06
C THR A 11 -27.71 -0.89 -8.60
N GLN A 12 -27.37 0.39 -8.76
CA GLN A 12 -26.02 0.89 -9.03
C GLN A 12 -24.99 0.15 -8.16
N ARG A 13 -24.32 -0.83 -8.76
CA ARG A 13 -23.17 -1.50 -8.15
C ARG A 13 -22.05 -0.47 -8.04
N LEU A 14 -21.44 -0.39 -6.85
CA LEU A 14 -20.21 0.36 -6.56
C LEU A 14 -20.29 1.89 -6.68
N ARG A 15 -20.97 2.55 -5.72
CA ARG A 15 -20.85 4.00 -5.42
C ARG A 15 -19.50 4.42 -4.80
N LEU A 16 -18.44 3.62 -4.98
CA LEU A 16 -17.06 4.07 -4.74
C LEU A 16 -16.50 4.77 -5.98
N ALA A 17 -16.91 4.35 -7.19
CA ALA A 17 -16.52 5.02 -8.43
C ALA A 17 -17.22 6.38 -8.61
N SER A 18 -18.51 6.48 -8.27
CA SER A 18 -19.29 7.71 -8.47
C SER A 18 -18.95 8.87 -7.52
N LYS A 19 -18.24 8.59 -6.41
CA LYS A 19 -17.71 9.64 -5.52
C LYS A 19 -16.31 10.12 -5.94
N LEU A 20 -15.64 9.39 -6.83
CA LEU A 20 -14.38 9.82 -7.46
C LEU A 20 -14.65 10.77 -8.62
N GLU A 21 -15.75 10.62 -9.36
CA GLU A 21 -16.12 11.51 -10.48
C GLU A 21 -16.40 12.97 -10.06
N ASN A 22 -16.81 13.22 -8.80
CA ASN A 22 -17.18 14.55 -8.31
C ASN A 22 -16.14 15.18 -7.37
N ARG A 23 -14.95 14.57 -7.24
CA ARG A 23 -13.82 15.18 -6.52
C ARG A 23 -12.75 15.51 -7.55
N GLU A 24 -12.48 16.79 -7.74
CA GLU A 24 -11.23 17.27 -8.34
C GLU A 24 -10.05 16.97 -7.39
N MET A 25 -9.78 15.69 -7.08
CA MET A 25 -8.42 15.31 -6.72
C MET A 25 -7.66 15.22 -8.03
N PRO A 26 -6.60 16.00 -8.25
CA PRO A 26 -5.81 15.87 -9.46
C PRO A 26 -5.36 14.41 -9.58
N ASP A 27 -5.57 13.79 -10.74
CA ASP A 27 -5.32 12.36 -11.00
C ASP A 27 -4.01 11.83 -10.41
N TYR A 28 -3.00 12.69 -10.35
CA TYR A 28 -1.73 12.46 -9.68
C TYR A 28 -1.89 12.09 -8.20
N GLN A 29 -2.60 12.87 -7.39
CA GLN A 29 -2.77 12.61 -5.96
C GLN A 29 -3.50 11.29 -5.70
N LEU A 30 -4.53 11.01 -6.49
CA LEU A 30 -5.26 9.74 -6.40
C LEU A 30 -4.35 8.55 -6.73
N ARG A 31 -3.56 8.64 -7.80
CA ARG A 31 -2.58 7.59 -8.15
C ARG A 31 -1.53 7.38 -7.07
N GLN A 32 -1.05 8.45 -6.44
CA GLN A 32 -0.10 8.37 -5.33
C GLN A 32 -0.70 7.64 -4.12
N VAL A 33 -1.94 7.98 -3.75
CA VAL A 33 -2.66 7.32 -2.64
C VAL A 33 -2.93 5.85 -2.94
N LEU A 34 -3.41 5.52 -4.14
CA LEU A 34 -3.66 4.14 -4.55
C LEU A 34 -2.36 3.32 -4.58
N GLY A 35 -1.31 3.85 -5.20
CA GLY A 35 0.00 3.18 -5.24
C GLY A 35 0.62 2.99 -3.86
N ALA A 36 0.44 3.95 -2.94
CA ALA A 36 0.84 3.79 -1.54
C ALA A 36 0.02 2.70 -0.83
N SER A 37 -1.29 2.68 -1.04
CA SER A 37 -2.21 1.71 -0.44
C SER A 37 -1.86 0.28 -0.84
N ASP A 38 -1.61 0.03 -2.13
CA ASP A 38 -1.29 -1.31 -2.63
C ASP A 38 0.01 -1.84 -2.01
N ARG A 39 1.04 -1.00 -1.92
CA ARG A 39 2.32 -1.34 -1.29
C ARG A 39 2.17 -1.59 0.22
N LEU A 40 1.42 -0.74 0.92
CA LEU A 40 1.14 -0.92 2.35
C LEU A 40 0.36 -2.20 2.63
N ALA A 41 -0.54 -2.62 1.73
CA ALA A 41 -1.27 -3.88 1.88
C ALA A 41 -0.33 -5.10 1.82
N VAL A 42 0.64 -5.09 0.90
CA VAL A 42 1.68 -6.14 0.81
C VAL A 42 2.51 -6.19 2.08
N VAL A 43 3.01 -5.03 2.54
CA VAL A 43 3.80 -4.91 3.77
C VAL A 43 3.02 -5.39 4.99
N ASN A 44 1.75 -4.98 5.12
CA ASN A 44 0.91 -5.38 6.23
C ASN A 44 0.69 -6.90 6.26
N LYS A 45 0.52 -7.53 5.09
CA LYS A 45 0.43 -8.99 4.98
C LYS A 45 1.73 -9.66 5.41
N ALA A 46 2.89 -9.16 4.97
CA ALA A 46 4.20 -9.69 5.38
C ALA A 46 4.41 -9.60 6.89
N LEU A 47 4.09 -8.43 7.49
CA LEU A 47 4.17 -8.21 8.93
C LEU A 47 3.21 -9.10 9.72
N THR A 48 1.98 -9.29 9.23
CA THR A 48 0.98 -10.15 9.87
C THR A 48 1.44 -11.61 9.86
N ASN A 49 1.97 -12.09 8.74
CA ASN A 49 2.51 -13.45 8.63
C ASN A 49 3.67 -13.67 9.61
N ALA A 50 4.57 -12.70 9.71
CA ALA A 50 5.67 -12.77 10.66
C ALA A 50 5.21 -12.73 12.11
N ALA A 51 4.25 -11.87 12.44
CA ALA A 51 3.66 -11.83 13.78
C ALA A 51 3.04 -13.18 14.15
N MET A 52 2.31 -13.81 13.23
CA MET A 52 1.74 -15.15 13.45
C MET A 52 2.82 -16.21 13.69
N ARG A 53 3.95 -16.15 12.98
CA ARG A 53 5.07 -17.07 13.20
C ARG A 53 5.71 -16.88 14.57
N ILE A 54 5.97 -15.63 14.96
CA ILE A 54 6.48 -15.30 16.30
C ILE A 54 5.54 -15.81 17.40
N VAL A 55 4.22 -15.63 17.23
CA VAL A 55 3.21 -16.12 18.19
C VAL A 55 3.22 -17.65 18.31
N ASN A 56 3.56 -18.36 17.23
CA ASN A 56 3.65 -19.81 17.21
C ASN A 56 5.05 -20.35 17.60
N ASP A 57 5.91 -19.52 18.18
CA ASP A 57 7.31 -19.82 18.52
C ASP A 57 8.18 -20.27 17.32
N ASP A 58 7.76 -19.95 16.10
CA ASP A 58 8.56 -20.16 14.90
C ASP A 58 9.57 -19.01 14.76
N ALA A 59 10.86 -19.35 14.71
CA ALA A 59 11.91 -18.38 14.48
C ALA A 59 11.77 -17.74 13.10
N LEU A 60 11.95 -16.41 13.04
CA LEU A 60 12.22 -15.72 11.78
C LEU A 60 13.63 -16.11 11.33
N GLY A 61 13.71 -16.79 10.18
CA GLY A 61 14.95 -17.38 9.68
C GLY A 61 15.50 -16.62 8.48
N PRO A 62 16.69 -17.01 7.99
CA PRO A 62 17.18 -16.58 6.68
C PRO A 62 16.16 -16.98 5.59
N GLY A 63 15.81 -16.07 4.68
CA GLY A 63 14.74 -16.27 3.71
C GLY A 63 13.40 -15.62 4.08
N ASP A 64 13.30 -15.03 5.29
CA ASP A 64 12.14 -14.24 5.66
C ASP A 64 12.23 -12.82 5.11
N ALA A 65 11.17 -12.39 4.41
CA ALA A 65 11.07 -11.06 3.80
C ALA A 65 11.30 -9.89 4.78
N LEU A 66 11.15 -10.10 6.09
CA LEU A 66 11.48 -9.09 7.11
C LEU A 66 12.97 -9.06 7.44
N VAL A 67 13.60 -10.23 7.52
CA VAL A 67 15.02 -10.38 7.87
C VAL A 67 15.88 -9.95 6.68
N ASP A 68 15.45 -10.31 5.48
CA ASP A 68 16.19 -10.04 4.24
C ASP A 68 15.97 -8.60 3.71
N GLY A 69 15.05 -7.85 4.32
CA GLY A 69 14.80 -6.44 3.99
C GLY A 69 13.83 -6.22 2.82
N ASP A 70 13.26 -7.27 2.23
CA ASP A 70 12.26 -7.18 1.16
C ASP A 70 11.01 -6.39 1.61
N THR A 71 10.61 -6.55 2.86
CA THR A 71 9.47 -5.81 3.43
C THR A 71 9.76 -4.31 3.48
N LEU A 72 11.00 -3.93 3.74
CA LEU A 72 11.42 -2.54 3.72
C LEU A 72 11.48 -2.02 2.26
N ARG A 73 11.96 -2.85 1.33
CA ARG A 73 11.98 -2.56 -0.11
C ARG A 73 10.57 -2.29 -0.66
N ASP A 74 9.56 -3.00 -0.18
CA ASP A 74 8.15 -2.76 -0.55
C ASP A 74 7.51 -1.56 0.17
N LEU A 75 7.95 -1.25 1.39
CA LEU A 75 7.42 -0.13 2.18
C LEU A 75 7.87 1.23 1.64
N LEU A 76 9.14 1.35 1.29
CA LEU A 76 9.77 2.62 0.95
C LEU A 76 9.15 3.35 -0.28
N PRO A 77 8.71 2.65 -1.34
CA PRO A 77 7.93 3.26 -2.42
C PRO A 77 6.60 3.86 -1.94
N ALA A 78 5.92 3.21 -0.98
CA ALA A 78 4.69 3.76 -0.39
C ALA A 78 4.97 5.05 0.38
N VAL A 79 6.06 5.07 1.14
CA VAL A 79 6.53 6.24 1.90
C VAL A 79 6.87 7.40 0.96
N LEU A 80 7.51 7.15 -0.19
CA LEU A 80 7.76 8.18 -1.19
C LEU A 80 6.47 8.79 -1.75
N ASN A 81 5.47 7.95 -2.04
CA ASN A 81 4.19 8.43 -2.55
C ASN A 81 3.47 9.32 -1.53
N ILE A 82 3.54 8.98 -0.24
CA ILE A 82 2.97 9.79 0.85
C ILE A 82 3.75 11.10 1.02
N ILE A 83 5.09 11.04 1.03
CA ILE A 83 5.94 12.23 1.10
C ILE A 83 5.63 13.21 -0.04
N ASN A 84 5.48 12.71 -1.26
CA ASN A 84 5.16 13.52 -2.43
C ASN A 84 3.81 14.25 -2.29
N LEU A 85 2.89 13.76 -1.45
CA LEU A 85 1.63 14.43 -1.13
C LEU A 85 1.81 15.48 -0.02
N CYS A 86 2.61 15.20 1.01
CA CYS A 86 2.78 16.07 2.18
C CYS A 86 3.54 17.38 1.89
N SER A 87 4.35 17.43 0.83
CA SER A 87 4.92 18.67 0.28
C SER A 87 5.74 19.53 1.26
N SER A 88 6.30 18.99 2.35
CA SER A 88 7.07 19.78 3.32
C SER A 88 8.59 19.70 3.11
N ASN A 89 9.34 20.69 3.61
CA ASN A 89 10.81 20.69 3.53
C ASN A 89 11.45 19.55 4.34
N ARG A 90 10.84 19.13 5.45
CA ARG A 90 11.28 17.96 6.23
C ARG A 90 11.18 16.68 5.40
N ASP A 91 10.16 16.60 4.54
CA ASP A 91 9.92 15.42 3.72
C ASP A 91 10.89 15.34 2.53
N ARG A 92 11.54 16.45 2.12
CA ARG A 92 12.55 16.43 1.06
C ARG A 92 13.79 15.63 1.42
N ASP A 93 14.34 15.84 2.61
CA ASP A 93 15.54 15.09 3.03
C ASP A 93 15.22 13.61 3.24
N LEU A 94 14.05 13.32 3.81
CA LEU A 94 13.54 11.96 3.92
C LEU A 94 13.37 11.31 2.54
N SER A 95 12.80 12.02 1.56
CA SER A 95 12.63 11.49 0.19
C SER A 95 13.97 11.17 -0.48
N ARG A 96 15.01 11.97 -0.24
CA ARG A 96 16.35 11.73 -0.78
C ARG A 96 16.98 10.49 -0.16
N ALA A 97 16.92 10.37 1.16
CA ALA A 97 17.43 9.19 1.86
C ALA A 97 16.73 7.91 1.38
N VAL A 98 15.40 7.95 1.25
CA VAL A 98 14.61 6.82 0.77
C VAL A 98 14.95 6.45 -0.68
N ARG A 99 15.07 7.43 -1.57
CA ARG A 99 15.49 7.18 -2.97
C ARG A 99 16.90 6.60 -3.06
N GLN A 100 17.84 7.11 -2.26
CA GLN A 100 19.21 6.59 -2.22
C GLN A 100 19.24 5.14 -1.74
N TRP A 101 18.47 4.82 -0.70
CA TRP A 101 18.36 3.43 -0.23
C TRP A 101 17.79 2.53 -1.33
N LEU A 102 16.71 2.94 -1.99
CA LEU A 102 16.10 2.19 -3.09
C LEU A 102 17.00 2.07 -4.31
N GLN A 103 17.91 3.01 -4.55
CA GLN A 103 18.87 2.90 -5.65
C GLN A 103 19.97 1.86 -5.37
N VAL A 104 20.37 1.72 -4.09
CA VAL A 104 21.41 0.77 -3.68
C VAL A 104 20.83 -0.63 -3.48
N ASN A 105 19.59 -0.70 -3.01
CA ASN A 105 18.96 -1.93 -2.53
C ASN A 105 17.64 -2.26 -3.21
N GLY A 106 17.21 -1.53 -4.24
CA GLY A 106 16.04 -1.86 -5.05
C GLY A 106 16.52 -2.29 -6.43
N ASP A 107 16.25 -3.54 -6.79
CA ASP A 107 16.69 -4.14 -8.05
C ASP A 107 16.15 -3.42 -9.29
#